data_AF-A0A3Q7YD79-F1
#
_entry.id   AF-A0A3Q7YD79-F1
#
_cell.length_a   1.000
_cell.length_b   1.000
_cell.length_c   1.000
_cell.angle_alpha   90.00
_cell.angle_beta   90.00
_cell.angle_gamma   90.00
#
_symmetry.space_group_name_H-M   'P 1'
#
loop_
_entity.id
_entity.type
_entity.pdbx_description
1 polymer ?
#
loop_
_entity_poly.entity_id
_entity_poly.type
_entity_poly.pdbx_seq_one_letter_code
_entity_poly.pdbx_strand_id
1 'polypeptide(L)'
;MGYLKPCSVFLLLVFFVACVSGEDPYRFYTWNVTYGDIYPFGIQQQGILINGQFPGPQIESVTNDNVIINVFNSLDEPFLISWNGVLQRRNSWQDGVYGTNCPIPPGQNFTYALQVKNQIGSYFYFPSLALHKAAGGYGGLSVASRPMIPVPFDPPSGDFTILAGDWYQKSHTELRAILDNGNNLPFPDGIIINGHGSNPITFTVDQGKTYRFRISNVGLTTSINFRIQGHKMKLVEVEGTHTLQNIYDSIDIHLGQSYSVLVTADQPPQDYYIVVSTRFTSKVLTVVSILHYRNSEGTVSGPFPLGPTIDTEWPIEQVRSIRGNLTASGPRPNLQGTYKYGMINTTRTITLQNSAPIINGKQRYAINSVSFIPSDTPLKLADYFKIQGLFSLGSISDNPTGGDGYLQTSVMAADYRDYVEIVFQNPEDTLQSWHIDGHFFFVVG
;
A
#
# COMPACT_ATOMS: atom_id res chain seq x y z
N MET A 1 -10.75 -23.26 59.83
CA MET A 1 -10.84 -23.58 58.39
C MET A 1 -12.28 -23.35 57.94
N GLY A 2 -12.58 -22.17 57.38
CA GLY A 2 -13.92 -21.85 56.91
C GLY A 2 -14.13 -22.39 55.51
N TYR A 3 -15.01 -23.36 55.35
CA TYR A 3 -15.42 -23.88 54.04
C TYR A 3 -16.24 -22.81 53.32
N LEU A 4 -15.75 -22.31 52.18
CA LEU A 4 -16.58 -21.52 51.26
C LEU A 4 -17.78 -22.38 50.83
N LYS A 5 -19.00 -21.86 51.02
CA LYS A 5 -20.23 -22.54 50.60
C LYS A 5 -20.19 -22.75 49.08
N PRO A 6 -20.54 -23.95 48.56
CA PRO A 6 -20.49 -24.25 47.12
C PRO A 6 -21.33 -23.27 46.27
N CYS A 7 -22.39 -22.70 46.83
CA CYS A 7 -23.22 -21.68 46.19
C CYS A 7 -22.48 -20.35 45.96
N SER A 8 -21.60 -19.94 46.90
CA SER A 8 -20.78 -18.73 46.74
C SER A 8 -19.67 -18.91 45.71
N VAL A 9 -19.11 -20.12 45.61
CA VAL A 9 -18.13 -20.47 44.56
C VAL A 9 -18.79 -20.49 43.18
N PHE A 10 -20.02 -21.01 43.08
CA PHE A 10 -20.80 -21.03 41.85
C PHE A 10 -21.19 -19.61 41.38
N LEU A 11 -21.62 -18.74 42.29
CA LEU A 11 -21.91 -17.33 41.96
C LEU A 11 -20.66 -16.57 41.50
N LEU A 12 -19.51 -16.80 42.14
CA LEU A 12 -18.22 -16.24 41.73
C LEU A 12 -17.82 -16.74 40.33
N LEU A 13 -17.99 -18.03 40.04
CA LEU A 13 -17.73 -18.61 38.70
C LEU A 13 -18.64 -18.03 37.63
N VAL A 14 -19.94 -17.85 37.91
CA VAL A 14 -20.90 -17.23 36.98
C VAL A 14 -20.56 -15.75 36.73
N PHE A 15 -20.16 -15.01 37.76
CA PHE A 15 -19.68 -13.62 37.60
C PHE A 15 -18.37 -13.55 36.81
N PHE A 16 -17.42 -14.47 37.04
CA PHE A 16 -16.18 -14.53 36.26
C PHE A 16 -16.41 -14.89 34.79
N VAL A 17 -17.35 -15.78 34.48
CA VAL A 17 -17.70 -16.14 33.09
C VAL A 17 -18.43 -14.99 32.38
N ALA A 18 -19.25 -14.21 33.08
CA ALA A 18 -19.98 -13.07 32.50
C ALA A 18 -19.10 -11.84 32.18
N CYS A 19 -17.90 -11.74 32.77
CA CYS A 19 -16.98 -10.62 32.57
C CYS A 19 -15.86 -10.88 31.54
N VAL A 20 -15.75 -12.08 30.97
CA VAL A 20 -14.76 -12.37 29.94
C VAL A 20 -15.34 -12.02 28.56
N SER A 21 -15.14 -10.77 28.14
CA SER A 21 -15.26 -10.42 26.72
C SER A 21 -14.01 -10.92 25.99
N GLY A 22 -14.09 -12.13 25.44
CA GLY A 22 -12.98 -12.75 24.68
C GLY A 22 -12.82 -12.26 23.24
N GLU A 23 -13.51 -11.19 22.87
CA GLU A 23 -13.51 -10.64 21.52
C GLU A 23 -12.35 -9.64 21.31
N ASP A 24 -11.82 -9.59 20.08
CA ASP A 24 -10.76 -8.64 19.73
C ASP A 24 -11.32 -7.20 19.64
N PRO A 25 -10.53 -6.16 19.97
CA PRO A 25 -11.01 -4.77 20.00
C PRO A 25 -11.53 -4.26 18.66
N TYR A 26 -12.47 -3.31 18.70
CA TYR A 26 -13.02 -2.66 17.51
C TYR A 26 -12.54 -1.22 17.38
N ARG A 27 -12.22 -0.81 16.15
CA ARG A 27 -11.94 0.58 15.76
C ARG A 27 -12.99 1.02 14.77
N PHE A 28 -13.73 2.07 15.09
CA PHE A 28 -14.80 2.58 14.24
C PHE A 28 -14.39 3.90 13.59
N TYR A 29 -14.57 3.97 12.28
CA TYR A 29 -14.36 5.16 11.48
C TYR A 29 -15.62 5.45 10.66
N THR A 30 -15.97 6.73 10.53
CA THR A 30 -17.04 7.19 9.65
C THR A 30 -16.44 8.21 8.69
N TRP A 31 -16.54 7.90 7.41
CA TRP A 31 -15.92 8.67 6.34
C TRP A 31 -16.99 9.20 5.40
N ASN A 32 -16.95 10.50 5.15
CA ASN A 32 -17.68 11.14 4.07
C ASN A 32 -16.70 11.47 2.95
N VAL A 33 -16.92 10.85 1.78
CA VAL A 33 -16.10 11.04 0.58
C VAL A 33 -16.76 12.09 -0.29
N THR A 34 -16.03 13.17 -0.59
CA THR A 34 -16.55 14.35 -1.29
C THR A 34 -15.52 14.90 -2.27
N TYR A 35 -15.97 15.56 -3.33
CA TYR A 35 -15.09 16.46 -4.06
C TYR A 35 -14.86 17.74 -3.24
N GLY A 36 -13.66 18.30 -3.33
CA GLY A 36 -13.31 19.58 -2.74
C GLY A 36 -12.02 20.15 -3.31
N ASP A 37 -11.68 21.37 -2.89
CA ASP A 37 -10.50 22.07 -3.39
C ASP A 37 -9.22 21.58 -2.71
N ILE A 38 -8.21 21.27 -3.51
CA ILE A 38 -6.85 20.92 -3.07
C ILE A 38 -5.82 21.80 -3.78
N TYR A 39 -4.64 21.99 -3.17
CA TYR A 39 -3.60 22.90 -3.66
C TYR A 39 -2.19 22.27 -3.68
N PRO A 40 -1.95 21.14 -4.37
CA PRO A 40 -0.66 20.44 -4.29
C PRO A 40 0.53 21.31 -4.74
N PHE A 41 0.34 22.09 -5.81
CA PHE A 41 1.33 23.04 -6.33
C PHE A 41 0.91 24.50 -6.14
N GLY A 42 0.07 24.80 -5.13
CA GLY A 42 -0.48 26.14 -4.91
C GLY A 42 -1.54 26.58 -5.92
N ILE A 43 -1.84 25.74 -6.91
CA ILE A 43 -2.90 25.93 -7.89
C ILE A 43 -4.11 25.11 -7.44
N GLN A 44 -5.28 25.75 -7.40
CA GLN A 44 -6.54 25.10 -7.06
C GLN A 44 -6.86 23.99 -8.06
N GLN A 45 -7.17 22.80 -7.54
CA GLN A 45 -7.66 21.65 -8.31
C GLN A 45 -8.78 20.98 -7.53
N GLN A 46 -9.71 20.35 -8.24
CA GLN A 46 -10.72 19.52 -7.60
C GLN A 46 -10.10 18.16 -7.25
N GLY A 47 -10.09 17.82 -5.96
CA GLY A 47 -9.62 16.56 -5.42
C GLY A 47 -10.72 15.78 -4.73
N ILE A 48 -10.45 14.51 -4.42
CA ILE A 48 -11.29 13.67 -3.56
C ILE A 48 -10.77 13.78 -2.13
N LEU A 49 -11.65 14.28 -1.25
CA LEU A 49 -11.41 14.46 0.17
C LEU A 49 -12.13 13.37 0.97
N ILE A 50 -11.50 12.92 2.05
CA ILE A 50 -12.15 12.07 3.07
C ILE A 50 -12.29 12.91 4.34
N ASN A 51 -13.52 13.15 4.78
CA ASN A 51 -13.81 14.05 5.90
C ASN A 51 -13.18 15.44 5.75
N GLY A 52 -13.18 15.96 4.51
CA GLY A 52 -12.60 17.27 4.18
C GLY A 52 -11.07 17.31 4.18
N GLN A 53 -10.38 16.17 4.25
CA GLN A 53 -8.92 16.08 4.30
C GLN A 53 -8.33 15.48 3.01
N PHE A 54 -7.20 16.04 2.58
CA PHE A 54 -6.30 15.46 1.59
C PHE A 54 -4.84 15.68 2.04
N PRO A 55 -4.02 14.61 2.17
CA PRO A 55 -4.41 13.20 2.13
C PRO A 55 -5.49 12.85 3.17
N GLY A 56 -6.14 11.70 2.97
CA GLY A 56 -7.17 11.21 3.88
C GLY A 56 -6.65 10.90 5.29
N PRO A 57 -7.54 10.78 6.28
CA PRO A 57 -7.18 10.56 7.68
C PRO A 57 -6.40 9.26 7.87
N GLN A 58 -5.38 9.29 8.73
CA GLN A 58 -4.61 8.11 9.11
C GLN A 58 -5.51 7.10 9.85
N ILE A 59 -5.45 5.83 9.43
CA ILE A 59 -5.95 4.71 10.24
C ILE A 59 -4.81 4.22 11.10
N GLU A 60 -5.05 4.17 12.41
CA GLU A 60 -4.16 3.52 13.36
C GLU A 60 -4.87 2.31 13.97
N SER A 61 -4.19 1.17 13.96
CA SER A 61 -4.72 -0.09 14.44
C SER A 61 -3.62 -0.87 15.16
N VAL A 62 -4.02 -1.80 16.02
CA VAL A 62 -3.12 -2.82 16.56
C VAL A 62 -3.44 -4.15 15.89
N THR A 63 -2.45 -5.04 15.74
CA THR A 63 -2.67 -6.39 15.21
C THR A 63 -3.80 -7.09 15.98
N ASN A 64 -4.68 -7.77 15.24
CA ASN A 64 -5.95 -8.38 15.67
C ASN A 64 -7.14 -7.44 15.90
N ASP A 65 -6.99 -6.11 15.89
CA ASP A 65 -8.17 -5.23 15.94
C ASP A 65 -9.10 -5.48 14.74
N ASN A 66 -10.41 -5.35 14.96
CA ASN A 66 -11.42 -5.26 13.92
C ASN A 66 -11.60 -3.79 13.52
N VAL A 67 -11.31 -3.45 12.26
CA VAL A 67 -11.40 -2.07 11.78
C VAL A 67 -12.68 -1.92 10.95
N ILE A 68 -13.64 -1.17 11.48
CA ILE A 68 -14.96 -0.96 10.89
C ILE A 68 -15.04 0.47 10.34
N ILE A 69 -15.24 0.59 9.03
CA ILE A 69 -15.17 1.87 8.33
C ILE A 69 -16.43 2.04 7.51
N ASN A 70 -17.33 2.92 7.96
CA ASN A 70 -18.53 3.28 7.22
C ASN A 70 -18.22 4.41 6.24
N VAL A 71 -18.25 4.11 4.95
CA VAL A 71 -17.89 5.03 3.86
C VAL A 71 -19.18 5.51 3.19
N PHE A 72 -19.48 6.80 3.35
CA PHE A 72 -20.54 7.50 2.62
C PHE A 72 -19.96 8.08 1.33
N ASN A 73 -20.52 7.68 0.19
CA ASN A 73 -20.15 8.23 -1.10
C ASN A 73 -21.02 9.46 -1.42
N SER A 74 -20.45 10.65 -1.24
CA SER A 74 -21.08 11.92 -1.62
C SER A 74 -20.52 12.49 -2.93
N LEU A 75 -19.82 11.67 -3.73
CA LEU A 75 -19.47 11.99 -5.11
C LEU A 75 -20.68 11.79 -6.02
N ASP A 76 -20.61 12.33 -7.23
CA ASP A 76 -21.58 12.08 -8.30
C ASP A 76 -21.21 10.86 -9.18
N GLU A 77 -20.12 10.16 -8.85
CA GLU A 77 -19.68 8.91 -9.49
C GLU A 77 -19.67 7.73 -8.50
N PRO A 78 -19.79 6.47 -8.97
CA PRO A 78 -19.63 5.29 -8.13
C PRO A 78 -18.22 5.17 -7.55
N PHE A 79 -18.10 4.76 -6.29
CA PHE A 79 -16.83 4.79 -5.56
C PHE A 79 -16.49 3.45 -4.90
N LEU A 80 -15.20 3.10 -4.86
CA LEU A 80 -14.66 2.01 -4.03
C LEU A 80 -13.32 2.43 -3.44
N ILE A 81 -13.02 1.88 -2.28
CA ILE A 81 -11.74 2.05 -1.59
C ILE A 81 -11.10 0.69 -1.36
N SER A 82 -9.82 0.58 -1.69
CA SER A 82 -9.00 -0.62 -1.46
C SER A 82 -7.96 -0.36 -0.38
N TRP A 83 -7.53 -1.44 0.28
CA TRP A 83 -6.70 -1.44 1.48
C TRP A 83 -5.36 -2.09 1.16
N ASN A 84 -4.47 -1.35 0.50
CA ASN A 84 -3.23 -1.89 -0.05
C ASN A 84 -2.42 -2.68 0.99
N GLY A 85 -2.21 -3.97 0.73
CA GLY A 85 -1.45 -4.87 1.61
C GLY A 85 -2.24 -5.48 2.77
N VAL A 86 -3.51 -5.11 3.00
CA VAL A 86 -4.38 -5.81 3.95
C VAL A 86 -4.84 -7.13 3.35
N LEU A 87 -4.61 -8.25 4.03
CA LEU A 87 -4.76 -9.59 3.47
C LEU A 87 -6.22 -10.05 3.33
N GLN A 88 -7.17 -9.37 3.96
CA GLN A 88 -8.60 -9.72 3.91
C GLN A 88 -8.88 -11.23 4.05
N ARG A 89 -8.20 -11.88 5.01
CA ARG A 89 -8.13 -13.35 5.06
C ARG A 89 -9.53 -13.96 5.10
N ARG A 90 -9.85 -14.77 4.08
CA ARG A 90 -11.16 -15.44 3.88
C ARG A 90 -12.35 -14.47 3.71
N ASN A 91 -12.11 -13.19 3.48
CA ASN A 91 -13.14 -12.17 3.40
C ASN A 91 -12.85 -11.14 2.28
N SER A 92 -12.70 -11.63 1.05
CA SER A 92 -12.46 -10.77 -0.12
C SER A 92 -13.60 -9.77 -0.41
N TRP A 93 -14.77 -9.93 0.22
CA TRP A 93 -15.88 -8.97 0.16
C TRP A 93 -15.56 -7.58 0.73
N GLN A 94 -14.44 -7.45 1.45
CA GLN A 94 -14.00 -6.20 2.08
C GLN A 94 -12.83 -5.55 1.33
N ASP A 95 -12.42 -6.14 0.21
CA ASP A 95 -11.22 -5.75 -0.51
C ASP A 95 -11.41 -4.44 -1.29
N GLY A 96 -12.64 -4.19 -1.76
CA GLY A 96 -13.01 -2.92 -2.36
C GLY A 96 -12.36 -2.67 -3.72
N VAL A 97 -12.30 -3.70 -4.54
CA VAL A 97 -11.86 -3.64 -5.94
C VAL A 97 -12.99 -4.12 -6.85
N TYR A 98 -12.93 -3.74 -8.14
CA TYR A 98 -13.99 -4.05 -9.10
C TYR A 98 -14.32 -5.55 -9.21
N GLY A 99 -13.33 -6.43 -8.99
CA GLY A 99 -13.53 -7.88 -9.03
C GLY A 99 -14.31 -8.45 -7.85
N THR A 100 -14.34 -7.77 -6.71
CA THR A 100 -14.91 -8.28 -5.45
C THR A 100 -16.17 -7.56 -5.01
N ASN A 101 -16.31 -6.27 -5.33
CA ASN A 101 -17.36 -5.41 -4.83
C ASN A 101 -18.10 -4.68 -5.97
N CYS A 102 -19.42 -4.54 -5.82
CA CYS A 102 -20.15 -3.53 -6.58
C CYS A 102 -19.75 -2.15 -6.05
N PRO A 103 -19.49 -1.16 -6.92
CA PRO A 103 -19.21 0.21 -6.48
C PRO A 103 -20.32 0.80 -5.62
N ILE A 104 -19.94 1.59 -4.61
CA ILE A 104 -20.89 2.33 -3.75
C ILE A 104 -21.54 3.42 -4.63
N PRO A 105 -22.86 3.38 -4.87
CA PRO A 105 -23.50 4.40 -5.69
C PRO A 105 -23.47 5.79 -5.04
N PRO A 106 -23.59 6.87 -5.83
CA PRO A 106 -23.79 8.23 -5.30
C PRO A 106 -24.90 8.31 -4.25
N GLY A 107 -24.63 8.98 -3.13
CA GLY A 107 -25.56 9.16 -2.01
C GLY A 107 -25.78 7.92 -1.14
N GLN A 108 -25.09 6.81 -1.42
CA GLN A 108 -25.17 5.57 -0.64
C GLN A 108 -23.94 5.40 0.25
N ASN A 109 -23.97 4.38 1.10
CA ASN A 109 -22.83 4.00 1.93
C ASN A 109 -22.55 2.50 1.86
N PHE A 110 -21.35 2.14 2.31
CA PHE A 110 -20.96 0.77 2.57
C PHE A 110 -20.03 0.73 3.77
N THR A 111 -20.22 -0.27 4.63
CA THR A 111 -19.35 -0.49 5.79
C THR A 111 -18.35 -1.59 5.49
N TYR A 112 -17.08 -1.21 5.45
CA TYR A 112 -15.96 -2.15 5.39
C TYR A 112 -15.64 -2.67 6.79
N ALA A 113 -15.51 -3.99 6.93
CA ALA A 113 -15.15 -4.67 8.16
C ALA A 113 -13.82 -5.41 7.97
N LEU A 114 -12.72 -4.70 8.15
CA LEU A 114 -11.36 -5.21 7.94
C LEU A 114 -10.91 -6.01 9.16
N GLN A 115 -10.23 -7.13 8.91
CA GLN A 115 -9.53 -7.88 9.94
C GLN A 115 -8.03 -7.81 9.67
N VAL A 116 -7.32 -6.95 10.40
CA VAL A 116 -5.85 -6.87 10.36
C VAL A 116 -5.20 -7.96 11.23
N LYS A 117 -5.83 -9.14 11.22
CA LYS A 117 -5.44 -10.28 12.04
C LYS A 117 -4.15 -10.87 11.51
N ASN A 118 -3.14 -10.94 12.37
CA ASN A 118 -1.80 -11.38 12.00
C ASN A 118 -1.18 -10.50 10.91
N GLN A 119 -1.32 -9.19 11.04
CA GLN A 119 -0.56 -8.21 10.27
C GLN A 119 -0.02 -7.14 11.20
N ILE A 120 1.19 -6.67 10.93
CA ILE A 120 1.79 -5.48 11.51
C ILE A 120 2.48 -4.77 10.36
N GLY A 121 2.65 -3.45 10.44
CA GLY A 121 3.42 -2.72 9.45
C GLY A 121 2.77 -1.42 9.01
N SER A 122 3.17 -1.02 7.81
CA SER A 122 2.81 0.22 7.14
C SER A 122 2.12 -0.11 5.83
N TYR A 123 0.93 0.43 5.67
CA TYR A 123 0.04 0.23 4.56
C TYR A 123 -0.59 1.57 4.19
N PHE A 124 -1.42 1.58 3.16
CA PHE A 124 -2.23 2.74 2.81
C PHE A 124 -3.53 2.26 2.18
N TYR A 125 -4.51 3.14 2.11
CA TYR A 125 -5.74 2.90 1.38
C TYR A 125 -5.84 3.89 0.22
N PHE A 126 -6.58 3.53 -0.82
CA PHE A 126 -6.75 4.38 -1.99
C PHE A 126 -8.03 4.06 -2.77
N PRO A 127 -8.58 5.01 -3.53
CA PRO A 127 -9.71 4.75 -4.42
C PRO A 127 -9.29 3.82 -5.56
N SER A 128 -10.01 2.71 -5.76
CA SER A 128 -9.61 1.65 -6.71
C SER A 128 -10.26 1.75 -8.09
N LEU A 129 -11.16 2.72 -8.30
CA LEU A 129 -11.92 2.88 -9.55
C LEU A 129 -11.45 4.07 -10.37
N ALA A 130 -11.59 3.97 -11.69
CA ALA A 130 -11.70 5.10 -12.62
C ALA A 130 -10.61 6.19 -12.52
N LEU A 131 -9.39 5.82 -12.10
CA LEU A 131 -8.31 6.76 -11.76
C LEU A 131 -8.66 7.77 -10.64
N HIS A 132 -9.65 7.51 -9.79
CA HIS A 132 -9.97 8.34 -8.63
C HIS A 132 -8.76 8.60 -7.73
N LYS A 133 -7.83 7.64 -7.62
CA LYS A 133 -6.54 7.82 -6.92
C LYS A 133 -5.73 9.02 -7.43
N ALA A 134 -5.83 9.36 -8.73
CA ALA A 134 -5.19 10.53 -9.33
C ALA A 134 -5.69 11.86 -8.75
N ALA A 135 -6.91 11.88 -8.23
CA ALA A 135 -7.51 13.05 -7.57
C ALA A 135 -7.31 13.02 -6.04
N GLY A 136 -6.55 12.08 -5.50
CA GLY A 136 -6.37 11.92 -4.05
C GLY A 136 -7.22 10.79 -3.48
N GLY A 137 -7.95 11.07 -2.39
CA GLY A 137 -8.76 10.07 -1.68
C GLY A 137 -7.97 8.91 -1.04
N TYR A 138 -6.64 8.99 -1.00
CA TYR A 138 -5.77 8.02 -0.36
C TYR A 138 -5.27 8.51 1.00
N GLY A 139 -4.87 7.60 1.87
CA GLY A 139 -4.35 7.92 3.20
C GLY A 139 -3.61 6.75 3.83
N GLY A 140 -2.89 7.00 4.93
CA GLY A 140 -2.06 5.99 5.58
C GLY A 140 -2.86 5.02 6.46
N LEU A 141 -2.38 3.78 6.54
CA LEU A 141 -2.89 2.74 7.43
C LEU A 141 -1.72 2.09 8.15
N SER A 142 -1.65 2.25 9.48
CA SER A 142 -0.60 1.63 10.29
C SER A 142 -1.19 0.56 11.19
N VAL A 143 -0.52 -0.59 11.25
CA VAL A 143 -0.87 -1.69 12.16
C VAL A 143 0.30 -1.93 13.11
N ALA A 144 0.14 -1.54 14.36
CA ALA A 144 1.16 -1.71 15.40
C ALA A 144 1.17 -3.16 15.95
N SER A 145 2.34 -3.57 16.46
CA SER A 145 2.45 -4.80 17.23
C SER A 145 1.68 -4.69 18.55
N ARG A 146 1.18 -5.82 19.05
CA ARG A 146 0.57 -5.88 20.38
C ARG A 146 1.62 -5.72 21.48
N PRO A 147 1.22 -5.23 22.67
CA PRO A 147 2.07 -5.33 23.85
C PRO A 147 2.58 -6.76 24.04
N MET A 148 3.84 -6.88 24.48
CA MET A 148 4.54 -8.16 24.71
C MET A 148 4.91 -8.97 23.46
N ILE A 149 4.56 -8.53 22.25
CA ILE A 149 5.12 -9.10 21.01
C ILE A 149 6.30 -8.22 20.60
N PRO A 150 7.55 -8.69 20.79
CA PRO A 150 8.72 -7.87 20.55
C PRO A 150 8.91 -7.59 19.05
N VAL A 151 9.19 -6.34 18.71
CA VAL A 151 9.71 -5.96 17.38
C VAL A 151 11.24 -5.96 17.43
N PRO A 152 11.96 -6.21 16.32
CA PRO A 152 13.40 -6.41 16.34
C PRO A 152 14.22 -5.10 16.42
N PHE A 153 13.65 -4.04 16.99
CA PHE A 153 14.29 -2.73 17.15
C PHE A 153 13.72 -2.02 18.36
N ASP A 154 14.48 -1.07 18.92
CA ASP A 154 14.03 -0.28 20.06
C ASP A 154 12.83 0.62 19.66
N PRO A 155 11.88 0.85 20.59
CA PRO A 155 10.76 1.75 20.33
C PRO A 155 11.25 3.14 19.88
N PRO A 156 10.81 3.63 18.70
CA PRO A 156 11.15 4.98 18.27
C PRO A 156 10.44 6.03 19.16
N SER A 157 10.97 7.25 19.15
CA SER A 157 10.38 8.40 19.86
C SER A 157 9.11 8.92 19.19
N GLY A 158 8.86 8.56 17.93
CA GLY A 158 7.66 8.88 17.18
C GLY A 158 7.68 8.27 15.78
N ASP A 159 6.51 8.28 15.15
CA ASP A 159 6.31 7.82 13.78
C ASP A 159 5.91 9.02 12.90
N PHE A 160 6.37 9.02 11.65
CA PHE A 160 5.91 9.91 10.59
C PHE A 160 5.42 9.09 9.40
N THR A 161 4.23 9.39 8.91
CA THR A 161 3.71 8.83 7.64
C THR A 161 4.12 9.74 6.49
N ILE A 162 4.69 9.14 5.44
CA ILE A 162 5.10 9.78 4.19
C ILE A 162 4.36 9.09 3.05
N LEU A 163 3.33 9.76 2.52
CA LEU A 163 2.65 9.36 1.30
C LEU A 163 3.24 10.19 0.16
N ALA A 164 3.98 9.56 -0.73
CA ALA A 164 4.65 10.26 -1.83
C ALA A 164 4.36 9.59 -3.18
N GLY A 165 4.39 10.38 -4.25
CA GLY A 165 4.11 9.87 -5.59
C GLY A 165 3.99 10.97 -6.63
N ASP A 166 4.02 10.58 -7.90
CA ASP A 166 3.74 11.47 -9.02
C ASP A 166 2.35 12.11 -8.92
N TRP A 167 2.24 13.34 -9.44
CA TRP A 167 1.01 14.11 -9.46
C TRP A 167 0.77 14.75 -10.82
N TYR A 168 -0.50 14.80 -11.20
CA TYR A 168 -1.00 15.37 -12.44
C TYR A 168 -1.89 16.56 -12.15
N GLN A 169 -1.73 17.65 -12.89
CA GLN A 169 -2.65 18.80 -12.83
C GLN A 169 -3.96 18.53 -13.56
N LYS A 170 -3.93 17.60 -14.53
CA LYS A 170 -5.14 17.12 -15.20
C LYS A 170 -6.04 16.37 -14.24
N SER A 171 -7.35 16.56 -14.40
CA SER A 171 -8.34 15.84 -13.61
C SER A 171 -8.30 14.33 -13.89
N HIS A 172 -8.74 13.53 -12.92
CA HIS A 172 -8.82 12.07 -13.09
C HIS A 172 -9.71 11.65 -14.28
N THR A 173 -10.76 12.43 -14.60
CA THR A 173 -11.64 12.17 -15.75
C THR A 173 -10.95 12.45 -17.09
N GLU A 174 -10.13 13.50 -17.19
CA GLU A 174 -9.28 13.75 -18.36
C GLU A 174 -8.23 12.66 -18.54
N LEU A 175 -7.54 12.26 -17.46
CA LEU A 175 -6.55 11.18 -17.51
C LEU A 175 -7.19 9.85 -17.93
N ARG A 176 -8.39 9.55 -17.42
CA ARG A 176 -9.19 8.38 -17.82
C ARG A 176 -9.51 8.44 -19.31
N ALA A 177 -9.98 9.59 -19.81
CA ALA A 177 -10.30 9.76 -21.22
C ALA A 177 -9.07 9.58 -22.14
N ILE A 178 -7.87 9.97 -21.71
CA ILE A 178 -6.62 9.73 -22.46
C ILE A 178 -6.39 8.22 -22.63
N LEU A 179 -6.47 7.45 -21.54
CA LEU A 179 -6.32 5.99 -21.55
C LEU A 179 -7.42 5.29 -22.36
N ASP A 180 -8.68 5.71 -22.20
CA ASP A 180 -9.82 5.13 -22.91
C ASP A 180 -9.73 5.34 -24.42
N ASN A 181 -9.03 6.39 -24.86
CA ASN A 181 -8.72 6.65 -26.27
C ASN A 181 -7.51 5.86 -26.78
N GLY A 182 -6.87 5.04 -25.95
CA GLY A 182 -5.72 4.21 -26.32
C GLY A 182 -4.40 4.97 -26.36
N ASN A 183 -4.28 6.08 -25.61
CA ASN A 183 -3.03 6.83 -25.48
C ASN A 183 -2.40 6.56 -24.11
N ASN A 184 -1.07 6.66 -24.02
CA ASN A 184 -0.37 6.63 -22.75
C ASN A 184 -0.66 7.90 -21.93
N LEU A 185 -0.62 7.79 -20.60
CA LEU A 185 -0.68 8.96 -19.73
C LEU A 185 0.46 9.94 -20.09
N PRO A 186 0.22 11.25 -19.97
CA PRO A 186 1.30 12.21 -20.14
C PRO A 186 2.36 12.02 -19.05
N PHE A 187 3.50 12.67 -19.23
CA PHE A 187 4.48 12.76 -18.16
C PHE A 187 3.89 13.54 -16.97
N PRO A 188 4.09 13.10 -15.71
CA PRO A 188 3.56 13.81 -14.55
C PRO A 188 4.05 15.26 -14.46
N ASP A 189 3.21 16.14 -13.90
CA ASP A 189 3.54 17.56 -13.74
C ASP A 189 4.50 17.79 -12.56
N GLY A 190 4.49 16.89 -11.58
CA GLY A 190 5.42 16.92 -10.46
C GLY A 190 5.31 15.69 -9.56
N ILE A 191 5.91 15.80 -8.38
CA ILE A 191 5.85 14.81 -7.31
C ILE A 191 5.46 15.52 -6.01
N ILE A 192 4.73 14.83 -5.14
CA ILE A 192 4.22 15.40 -3.90
C ILE A 192 4.61 14.54 -2.69
N ILE A 193 4.68 15.17 -1.51
CA ILE A 193 4.82 14.53 -0.20
C ILE A 193 3.63 14.98 0.64
N ASN A 194 2.83 14.03 1.12
CA ASN A 194 1.64 14.26 1.93
C ASN A 194 0.71 15.36 1.37
N GLY A 195 0.50 15.37 0.04
CA GLY A 195 -0.36 16.36 -0.62
C GLY A 195 0.34 17.68 -0.99
N HIS A 196 1.63 17.86 -0.68
CA HIS A 196 2.38 19.08 -0.94
C HIS A 196 3.50 18.89 -1.96
N GLY A 197 3.51 19.72 -3.01
CA GLY A 197 4.53 19.73 -4.07
C GLY A 197 5.36 21.00 -4.19
N SER A 198 4.80 22.15 -3.77
CA SER A 198 5.49 23.46 -3.83
C SER A 198 5.77 24.10 -2.46
N ASN A 199 5.04 23.68 -1.42
CA ASN A 199 5.15 24.20 -0.06
C ASN A 199 5.69 23.08 0.86
N PRO A 200 6.97 23.11 1.24
CA PRO A 200 7.57 22.08 2.07
C PRO A 200 6.82 21.93 3.41
N ILE A 201 6.54 20.70 3.80
CA ILE A 201 6.03 20.40 5.14
C ILE A 201 7.18 20.11 6.09
N THR A 202 6.93 20.32 7.38
CA THR A 202 7.94 20.19 8.43
C THR A 202 7.68 18.97 9.31
N PHE A 203 8.71 18.17 9.50
CA PHE A 203 8.77 17.03 10.41
C PHE A 203 9.71 17.38 11.57
N THR A 204 9.16 17.56 12.77
CA THR A 204 9.94 18.03 13.93
C THR A 204 10.53 16.87 14.74
N VAL A 205 11.84 16.90 14.96
CA VAL A 205 12.58 15.89 15.72
C VAL A 205 13.38 16.50 16.87
N ASP A 206 13.57 15.71 17.93
CA ASP A 206 14.45 16.04 19.05
C ASP A 206 15.85 15.47 18.80
N GLN A 207 16.89 16.29 18.98
CA GLN A 207 18.28 15.86 18.78
C GLN A 207 18.63 14.63 19.63
N GLY A 208 19.31 13.67 19.01
CA GLY A 208 19.72 12.40 19.61
C GLY A 208 18.59 11.35 19.73
N LYS A 209 17.35 11.68 19.33
CA LYS A 209 16.24 10.72 19.30
C LYS A 209 16.12 10.04 17.94
N THR A 210 15.54 8.84 17.96
CA THR A 210 15.28 8.05 16.74
C THR A 210 13.79 8.05 16.43
N TYR A 211 13.44 8.32 15.19
CA TYR A 211 12.06 8.35 14.68
C TYR A 211 11.90 7.31 13.56
N ARG A 212 10.68 6.81 13.39
CA ARG A 212 10.34 5.91 12.28
C ARG A 212 9.62 6.69 11.19
N PHE A 213 10.10 6.59 9.96
CA PHE A 213 9.44 7.11 8.76
C PHE A 213 8.80 5.95 8.02
N ARG A 214 7.48 5.98 7.87
CA ARG A 214 6.64 5.02 7.14
C ARG A 214 6.34 5.59 5.77
N ILE A 215 7.05 5.12 4.75
CA ILE A 215 7.07 5.72 3.42
C ILE A 215 6.32 4.82 2.45
N SER A 216 5.28 5.34 1.82
CA SER A 216 4.45 4.62 0.87
C SER A 216 4.40 5.34 -0.47
N ASN A 217 4.66 4.62 -1.55
CA ASN A 217 4.52 5.16 -2.90
C ASN A 217 3.05 5.06 -3.37
N VAL A 218 2.35 6.19 -3.27
CA VAL A 218 0.94 6.36 -3.63
C VAL A 218 0.76 6.95 -5.04
N GLY A 219 1.82 7.02 -5.85
CA GLY A 219 1.77 7.52 -7.23
C GLY A 219 0.94 6.66 -8.18
N LEU A 220 0.93 7.05 -9.46
CA LEU A 220 0.27 6.30 -10.53
C LEU A 220 1.26 5.60 -11.46
N THR A 221 2.42 6.21 -11.70
CA THR A 221 3.31 5.78 -12.80
C THR A 221 4.78 5.67 -12.43
N THR A 222 5.26 6.36 -11.39
CA THR A 222 6.69 6.48 -11.12
C THR A 222 7.14 5.73 -9.87
N SER A 223 8.32 5.11 -9.95
CA SER A 223 9.09 4.76 -8.75
C SER A 223 9.71 6.01 -8.15
N ILE A 224 9.91 6.01 -6.83
CA ILE A 224 10.46 7.15 -6.10
C ILE A 224 11.74 6.77 -5.37
N ASN A 225 12.66 7.71 -5.22
CA ASN A 225 13.81 7.62 -4.33
C ASN A 225 13.59 8.55 -3.14
N PHE A 226 13.67 8.03 -1.92
CA PHE A 226 13.58 8.78 -0.67
C PHE A 226 14.95 8.90 0.00
N ARG A 227 15.27 10.08 0.54
CA ARG A 227 16.51 10.33 1.29
C ARG A 227 16.38 11.55 2.19
N ILE A 228 17.24 11.64 3.20
CA ILE A 228 17.30 12.77 4.13
C ILE A 228 18.73 13.30 4.18
N GLN A 229 18.89 14.60 4.00
CA GLN A 229 20.19 15.27 3.97
C GLN A 229 20.98 14.99 5.25
N GLY A 230 22.17 14.41 5.12
CA GLY A 230 23.07 14.13 6.23
C GLY A 230 22.64 12.97 7.14
N HIS A 231 21.56 12.26 6.84
CA HIS A 231 21.00 11.23 7.72
C HIS A 231 20.97 9.86 7.04
N LYS A 232 21.49 8.86 7.75
CA LYS A 232 21.37 7.47 7.34
C LYS A 232 20.03 6.88 7.77
N MET A 233 19.53 5.94 6.99
CA MET A 233 18.24 5.30 7.19
C MET A 233 18.42 3.80 7.43
N LYS A 234 17.99 3.31 8.58
CA LYS A 234 18.00 1.87 8.89
C LYS A 234 16.67 1.26 8.46
N LEU A 235 16.66 0.42 7.43
CA LEU A 235 15.45 -0.25 6.96
C LEU A 235 15.04 -1.36 7.94
N VAL A 236 13.83 -1.26 8.50
CA VAL A 236 13.35 -2.19 9.54
C VAL A 236 12.09 -2.98 9.15
N GLU A 237 11.36 -2.53 8.13
CA GLU A 237 10.15 -3.20 7.66
C GLU A 237 9.90 -2.88 6.19
N VAL A 238 9.45 -3.89 5.44
CA VAL A 238 8.94 -3.80 4.07
C VAL A 238 7.58 -4.50 4.04
N GLU A 239 6.52 -3.75 3.74
CA GLU A 239 5.14 -4.25 3.55
C GLU A 239 4.65 -5.13 4.72
N GLY A 240 5.01 -4.75 5.94
CA GLY A 240 4.68 -5.47 7.16
C GLY A 240 5.54 -6.67 7.51
N THR A 241 6.63 -6.91 6.77
CA THR A 241 7.65 -7.91 7.09
C THR A 241 8.88 -7.23 7.67
N HIS A 242 9.35 -7.71 8.83
CA HIS A 242 10.62 -7.23 9.39
C HIS A 242 11.81 -7.68 8.56
N THR A 243 12.73 -6.76 8.29
CA THR A 243 13.93 -6.99 7.47
C THR A 243 15.18 -7.21 8.32
N LEU A 244 16.21 -7.81 7.73
CA LEU A 244 17.58 -7.64 8.19
C LEU A 244 17.93 -6.15 8.05
N GLN A 245 18.37 -5.54 9.14
CA GLN A 245 18.39 -4.09 9.30
C GLN A 245 19.59 -3.42 8.63
N ASN A 246 19.55 -3.39 7.30
CA ASN A 246 20.54 -2.70 6.49
C ASN A 246 20.39 -1.17 6.63
N ILE A 247 21.51 -0.47 6.41
CA ILE A 247 21.58 0.98 6.47
C ILE A 247 21.78 1.53 5.06
N TYR A 248 20.98 2.53 4.69
CA TYR A 248 21.00 3.16 3.37
C TYR A 248 21.10 4.68 3.50
N ASP A 249 21.76 5.32 2.53
CA ASP A 249 21.75 6.79 2.38
C ASP A 249 20.54 7.27 1.56
N SER A 250 20.04 6.42 0.65
CA SER A 250 18.79 6.63 -0.08
C SER A 250 18.12 5.28 -0.37
N ILE A 251 16.80 5.28 -0.57
CA ILE A 251 16.04 4.07 -0.84
C ILE A 251 15.08 4.27 -2.01
N ASP A 252 15.10 3.35 -2.97
CA ASP A 252 14.14 3.28 -4.07
C ASP A 252 12.89 2.52 -3.62
N ILE A 253 11.71 3.07 -3.86
CA ILE A 253 10.40 2.54 -3.47
C ILE A 253 9.50 2.52 -4.71
N HIS A 254 9.11 1.32 -5.14
CA HIS A 254 8.28 1.14 -6.34
C HIS A 254 6.81 1.39 -6.04
N LEU A 255 5.99 1.54 -7.09
CA LEU A 255 4.57 1.84 -6.97
C LEU A 255 3.87 0.79 -6.10
N GLY A 256 3.09 1.26 -5.14
CA GLY A 256 2.34 0.39 -4.22
C GLY A 256 3.15 -0.12 -3.02
N GLN A 257 4.48 0.01 -3.01
CA GLN A 257 5.28 -0.46 -1.88
C GLN A 257 5.22 0.50 -0.70
N SER A 258 5.38 -0.07 0.50
CA SER A 258 5.50 0.67 1.76
C SER A 258 6.67 0.17 2.60
N TYR A 259 7.60 1.06 2.93
CA TYR A 259 8.81 0.76 3.70
C TYR A 259 8.80 1.54 5.01
N SER A 260 9.40 0.98 6.07
CA SER A 260 9.72 1.75 7.28
C SER A 260 11.21 1.81 7.54
N VAL A 261 11.70 3.02 7.78
CA VAL A 261 13.09 3.27 8.15
C VAL A 261 13.18 3.96 9.51
N LEU A 262 14.20 3.62 10.30
CA LEU A 262 14.57 4.35 11.50
C LEU A 262 15.66 5.37 11.17
N VAL A 263 15.45 6.60 11.64
CA VAL A 263 16.37 7.72 11.44
C VAL A 263 16.66 8.34 12.80
N THR A 264 17.94 8.43 13.14
CA THR A 264 18.40 9.09 14.36
C THR A 264 18.77 10.53 14.04
N ALA A 265 18.24 11.48 14.82
CA ALA A 265 18.55 12.90 14.71
C ALA A 265 19.94 13.20 15.31
N ASP A 266 20.99 12.65 14.70
CA ASP A 266 22.38 12.68 15.19
C ASP A 266 23.23 13.83 14.64
N GLN A 267 22.68 14.61 13.70
CA GLN A 267 23.34 15.79 13.14
C GLN A 267 23.28 17.02 14.08
N PRO A 268 24.07 18.08 13.82
CA PRO A 268 23.94 19.37 14.51
C PRO A 268 22.49 19.90 14.51
N PRO A 269 22.11 20.75 15.48
CA PRO A 269 20.73 21.23 15.61
C PRO A 269 20.41 22.28 14.54
N GLN A 270 20.06 21.79 13.35
CA GLN A 270 19.75 22.56 12.15
C GLN A 270 18.56 21.93 11.42
N ASP A 271 18.08 22.61 10.38
CA ASP A 271 17.05 22.07 9.49
C ASP A 271 17.70 21.35 8.30
N TYR A 272 17.15 20.19 7.94
CA TYR A 272 17.66 19.33 6.87
C TYR A 272 16.59 19.06 5.81
N TYR A 273 16.99 18.88 4.55
CA TYR A 273 16.06 18.46 3.51
C TYR A 273 15.67 16.98 3.64
N ILE A 274 14.37 16.70 3.61
CA ILE A 274 13.82 15.41 3.19
C ILE A 274 13.53 15.54 1.69
N VAL A 275 14.02 14.60 0.89
CA VAL A 275 13.92 14.69 -0.57
C VAL A 275 13.28 13.44 -1.13
N VAL A 276 12.31 13.63 -2.03
CA VAL A 276 11.76 12.57 -2.86
C VAL A 276 11.92 12.94 -4.33
N SER A 277 12.44 12.02 -5.14
CA SER A 277 12.61 12.22 -6.58
C SER A 277 12.17 11.01 -7.39
N THR A 278 11.73 11.22 -8.64
CA THR A 278 11.34 10.12 -9.53
C THR A 278 12.55 9.30 -9.99
N ARG A 279 12.31 8.02 -10.27
CA ARG A 279 13.30 7.08 -10.81
C ARG A 279 12.81 6.50 -12.14
N PHE A 280 13.74 6.15 -13.01
CA PHE A 280 13.48 5.54 -14.34
C PHE A 280 12.60 6.42 -15.25
N THR A 281 12.76 7.74 -15.15
CA THR A 281 12.01 8.72 -15.95
C THR A 281 12.93 9.54 -16.85
N SER A 282 12.40 10.03 -17.97
CA SER A 282 13.13 10.91 -18.91
C SER A 282 13.57 12.23 -18.28
N LYS A 283 12.75 12.76 -17.37
CA LYS A 283 13.04 13.92 -16.53
C LYS A 283 12.93 13.51 -15.06
N VAL A 284 13.87 13.94 -14.22
CA VAL A 284 13.78 13.73 -12.77
C VAL A 284 12.93 14.83 -12.17
N LEU A 285 11.77 14.47 -11.63
CA LEU A 285 10.97 15.36 -10.79
C LEU A 285 11.44 15.23 -9.34
N THR A 286 11.44 16.32 -8.59
CA THR A 286 11.91 16.35 -7.20
C THR A 286 11.01 17.23 -6.36
N VAL A 287 10.70 16.80 -5.14
CA VAL A 287 10.02 17.56 -4.10
C VAL A 287 10.81 17.47 -2.81
N VAL A 288 10.77 18.54 -2.03
CA VAL A 288 11.46 18.63 -0.74
C VAL A 288 10.48 18.90 0.40
N SER A 289 10.84 18.41 1.58
CA SER A 289 10.24 18.72 2.88
C SER A 289 11.36 19.01 3.88
N ILE A 290 11.01 19.47 5.08
CA ILE A 290 11.97 19.91 6.08
C ILE A 290 11.95 18.94 7.26
N LEU A 291 13.12 18.40 7.61
CA LEU A 291 13.37 17.78 8.90
C LEU A 291 13.88 18.86 9.85
N HIS A 292 13.02 19.32 10.76
CA HIS A 292 13.32 20.42 11.67
C HIS A 292 13.74 19.88 13.03
N TYR A 293 14.95 20.21 13.45
CA TYR A 293 15.39 19.94 14.82
C TYR A 293 14.72 20.95 15.75
N ARG A 294 14.09 20.50 16.84
CA ARG A 294 13.34 21.40 17.74
C ARG A 294 14.19 22.51 18.37
N ASN A 295 15.50 22.28 18.50
CA ASN A 295 16.49 23.24 18.97
C ASN A 295 17.26 23.94 17.83
N SER A 296 16.77 23.85 16.59
CA SER A 296 17.31 24.57 15.44
C SER A 296 16.96 26.05 15.51
N GLU A 297 17.96 26.91 15.35
CA GLU A 297 17.80 28.36 15.21
C GLU A 297 17.95 28.83 13.74
N GLY A 298 18.26 27.90 12.83
CA GLY A 298 18.54 28.19 11.43
C GLY A 298 17.50 27.59 10.49
N THR A 299 17.46 28.12 9.27
CA THR A 299 16.74 27.48 8.17
C THR A 299 17.63 26.48 7.47
N VAL A 300 17.03 25.60 6.67
CA VAL A 300 17.77 24.64 5.84
C VAL A 300 18.82 25.36 4.98
N SER A 301 20.00 24.76 4.87
CA SER A 301 21.14 25.38 4.17
C SER A 301 21.82 24.40 3.20
N GLY A 302 22.48 24.96 2.18
CA GLY A 302 23.15 24.19 1.13
C GLY A 302 22.20 23.55 0.10
N PRO A 303 22.75 22.82 -0.88
CA PRO A 303 21.96 22.05 -1.83
C PRO A 303 21.36 20.81 -1.16
N PHE A 304 20.15 20.43 -1.57
CA PHE A 304 19.59 19.13 -1.21
C PHE A 304 20.44 17.99 -1.83
N PRO A 305 20.51 16.81 -1.19
CA PRO A 305 21.25 15.68 -1.74
C PRO A 305 20.69 15.29 -3.10
N LEU A 306 21.55 15.10 -4.10
CA LEU A 306 21.14 14.57 -5.41
C LEU A 306 20.80 13.08 -5.27
N GLY A 307 19.78 12.64 -6.00
CA GLY A 307 19.37 11.24 -6.05
C GLY A 307 19.94 10.56 -7.30
N PRO A 308 19.97 9.22 -7.31
CA PRO A 308 20.30 8.46 -8.52
C PRO A 308 19.28 8.77 -9.62
N THR A 309 19.75 9.04 -10.84
CA THR A 309 18.91 9.52 -11.95
C THR A 309 18.35 8.35 -12.76
N ILE A 310 19.20 7.74 -13.59
CA ILE A 310 18.84 6.66 -14.53
C ILE A 310 19.56 5.34 -14.22
N ASP A 311 20.40 5.31 -13.19
CA ASP A 311 21.15 4.11 -12.83
C ASP A 311 20.21 2.96 -12.47
N THR A 312 20.46 1.79 -13.06
CA THR A 312 19.73 0.54 -12.88
C THR A 312 20.46 -0.45 -11.98
N GLU A 313 21.77 -0.27 -11.74
CA GLU A 313 22.57 -1.18 -10.92
C GLU A 313 22.16 -1.09 -9.44
N TRP A 314 22.14 0.12 -8.89
CA TRP A 314 21.77 0.34 -7.49
C TRP A 314 20.39 -0.24 -7.08
N PRO A 315 19.28 -0.01 -7.82
CA PRO A 315 17.99 -0.64 -7.51
C PRO A 315 18.05 -2.17 -7.39
N ILE A 316 18.81 -2.81 -8.30
CA ILE A 316 18.96 -4.27 -8.30
C ILE A 316 19.73 -4.72 -7.07
N GLU A 317 20.82 -4.03 -6.72
CA GLU A 317 21.58 -4.29 -5.51
C GLU A 317 20.74 -4.09 -4.24
N GLN A 318 19.93 -3.02 -4.20
CA GLN A 318 19.04 -2.73 -3.09
C GLN A 318 18.06 -3.89 -2.87
N VAL A 319 17.31 -4.31 -3.90
CA VAL A 319 16.36 -5.43 -3.79
C VAL A 319 17.08 -6.72 -3.40
N ARG A 320 18.29 -6.96 -3.92
CA ARG A 320 19.13 -8.12 -3.53
C ARG A 320 19.65 -8.03 -2.10
N SER A 321 19.79 -6.85 -1.52
CA SER A 321 20.23 -6.67 -0.14
C SER A 321 19.10 -6.84 0.88
N ILE A 322 17.85 -6.56 0.49
CA ILE A 322 16.68 -6.66 1.36
C ILE A 322 16.37 -8.15 1.60
N ARG A 323 16.36 -8.55 2.87
CA ARG A 323 16.06 -9.92 3.30
C ARG A 323 15.16 -9.88 4.52
N GLY A 324 14.20 -10.81 4.59
CA GLY A 324 13.36 -10.96 5.78
C GLY A 324 14.17 -11.43 6.99
N ASN A 325 13.95 -10.81 8.16
CA ASN A 325 14.55 -11.26 9.40
C ASN A 325 13.79 -12.48 9.94
N LEU A 326 14.29 -13.66 9.63
CA LEU A 326 13.65 -14.92 10.00
C LEU A 326 13.62 -15.19 11.51
N THR A 327 14.44 -14.48 12.31
CA THR A 327 14.49 -14.63 13.77
C THR A 327 13.68 -13.58 14.52
N ALA A 328 13.11 -12.59 13.83
CA ALA A 328 12.18 -11.64 14.42
C ALA A 328 10.80 -12.28 14.65
N SER A 329 10.08 -11.84 15.68
CA SER A 329 8.65 -12.14 15.80
C SER A 329 7.90 -11.47 14.66
N GLY A 330 6.87 -12.13 14.14
CA GLY A 330 5.95 -11.48 13.22
C GLY A 330 4.81 -10.75 13.96
N PRO A 331 3.62 -10.69 13.36
CA PRO A 331 2.38 -10.24 14.01
C PRO A 331 1.94 -11.05 15.25
N ARG A 332 2.64 -12.16 15.51
CA ARG A 332 2.45 -13.11 16.60
C ARG A 332 3.83 -13.41 17.20
N PRO A 333 3.91 -13.95 18.42
CA PRO A 333 5.19 -14.32 19.05
C PRO A 333 6.01 -15.36 18.26
N ASN A 334 5.41 -16.05 17.28
CA ASN A 334 6.18 -16.96 16.43
C ASN A 334 7.11 -16.18 15.51
N LEU A 335 8.29 -16.75 15.30
CA LEU A 335 9.30 -16.16 14.43
C LEU A 335 8.82 -16.17 12.98
N GLN A 336 9.22 -15.18 12.19
CA GLN A 336 8.88 -15.12 10.76
C GLN A 336 9.40 -16.37 10.02
N GLY A 337 10.55 -16.93 10.45
CA GLY A 337 11.13 -18.15 9.91
C GLY A 337 10.59 -19.46 10.50
N THR A 338 9.59 -19.44 11.39
CA THR A 338 9.01 -20.67 11.96
C THR A 338 8.46 -21.58 10.86
N TYR A 339 7.82 -20.99 9.84
CA TYR A 339 7.32 -21.72 8.69
C TYR A 339 8.37 -21.69 7.58
N LYS A 340 8.95 -22.86 7.30
CA LYS A 340 10.01 -23.03 6.30
C LYS A 340 9.43 -23.16 4.89
N TYR A 341 8.76 -22.11 4.41
CA TYR A 341 8.07 -22.11 3.11
C TYR A 341 8.98 -22.48 1.94
N GLY A 342 10.26 -22.11 1.98
CA GLY A 342 11.24 -22.48 0.95
C GLY A 342 11.61 -23.96 0.87
N MET A 343 11.12 -24.81 1.80
CA MET A 343 11.28 -26.28 1.72
C MET A 343 10.02 -26.97 1.18
N ILE A 344 8.98 -26.22 0.84
CA ILE A 344 7.73 -26.78 0.35
C ILE A 344 7.82 -26.90 -1.17
N ASN A 345 7.53 -28.07 -1.70
CA ASN A 345 7.51 -28.29 -3.14
C ASN A 345 6.38 -27.46 -3.77
N THR A 346 6.70 -26.76 -4.85
CA THR A 346 5.72 -26.05 -5.66
C THR A 346 4.77 -27.05 -6.33
N THR A 347 3.47 -26.77 -6.29
CA THR A 347 2.43 -27.61 -6.91
C THR A 347 2.14 -27.15 -8.34
N ARG A 348 2.43 -25.89 -8.65
CA ARG A 348 2.18 -25.27 -9.96
C ARG A 348 3.12 -24.09 -10.17
N THR A 349 3.59 -23.92 -11.41
CA THR A 349 4.33 -22.72 -11.83
C THR A 349 3.51 -21.97 -12.86
N ILE A 350 3.38 -20.67 -12.67
CA ILE A 350 2.63 -19.75 -13.52
C ILE A 350 3.61 -18.69 -14.01
N THR A 351 3.79 -18.59 -15.32
CA THR A 351 4.59 -17.56 -15.96
C THR A 351 3.68 -16.49 -16.53
N LEU A 352 3.77 -15.27 -16.01
CA LEU A 352 2.99 -14.11 -16.43
C LEU A 352 3.89 -13.16 -17.22
N GLN A 353 3.70 -13.12 -18.53
CA GLN A 353 4.40 -12.17 -19.40
C GLN A 353 3.51 -10.97 -19.70
N ASN A 354 4.00 -9.76 -19.39
CA ASN A 354 3.31 -8.54 -19.81
C ASN A 354 3.61 -8.19 -21.26
N SER A 355 2.67 -7.51 -21.91
CA SER A 355 2.84 -6.93 -23.24
C SER A 355 1.99 -5.69 -23.45
N ALA A 356 2.33 -4.89 -24.46
CA ALA A 356 1.60 -3.69 -24.86
C ALA A 356 0.97 -3.79 -26.28
N PRO A 357 -0.02 -4.68 -26.52
CA PRO A 357 -0.61 -4.87 -27.84
C PRO A 357 -1.56 -3.73 -28.26
N ILE A 358 -1.72 -3.53 -29.57
CA ILE A 358 -2.80 -2.72 -30.14
C ILE A 358 -4.01 -3.62 -30.40
N ILE A 359 -5.14 -3.33 -29.75
CA ILE A 359 -6.40 -4.09 -29.92
C ILE A 359 -7.50 -3.12 -30.34
N ASN A 360 -8.15 -3.40 -31.48
CA ASN A 360 -9.19 -2.54 -32.06
C ASN A 360 -8.74 -1.07 -32.24
N GLY A 361 -7.48 -0.87 -32.66
CA GLY A 361 -6.90 0.45 -32.90
C GLY A 361 -6.54 1.25 -31.65
N LYS A 362 -6.60 0.65 -30.45
CA LYS A 362 -6.24 1.29 -29.17
C LYS A 362 -5.06 0.57 -28.51
N GLN A 363 -4.14 1.33 -27.92
CA GLN A 363 -3.12 0.77 -27.02
C GLN A 363 -3.79 0.07 -25.84
N ARG A 364 -3.40 -1.16 -25.59
CA ARG A 364 -3.81 -1.96 -24.43
C ARG A 364 -2.59 -2.56 -23.76
N TYR A 365 -2.79 -3.04 -22.55
CA TYR A 365 -1.82 -3.86 -21.83
C TYR A 365 -2.44 -5.23 -21.59
N ALA A 366 -1.61 -6.26 -21.71
CA ALA A 366 -2.04 -7.64 -21.62
C ALA A 366 -1.07 -8.47 -20.79
N ILE A 367 -1.60 -9.55 -20.23
CA ILE A 367 -0.85 -10.58 -19.50
C ILE A 367 -1.14 -11.90 -20.20
N ASN A 368 -0.11 -12.61 -20.65
CA ASN A 368 -0.24 -13.83 -21.44
C ASN A 368 -1.23 -13.67 -22.62
N SER A 369 -1.12 -12.52 -23.30
CA SER A 369 -1.94 -12.10 -24.45
C SER A 369 -3.38 -11.69 -24.11
N VAL A 370 -3.79 -11.73 -22.84
CA VAL A 370 -5.12 -11.29 -22.42
C VAL A 370 -5.07 -9.87 -21.88
N SER A 371 -5.80 -8.97 -22.53
CA SER A 371 -6.11 -7.65 -21.97
C SER A 371 -7.44 -7.74 -21.21
N PHE A 372 -7.38 -7.62 -19.89
CA PHE A 372 -8.54 -7.81 -19.03
C PHE A 372 -9.60 -6.73 -19.29
N ILE A 373 -10.85 -7.18 -19.44
CA ILE A 373 -12.01 -6.29 -19.41
C ILE A 373 -12.91 -6.61 -18.22
N PRO A 374 -13.35 -5.59 -17.46
CA PRO A 374 -14.30 -5.78 -16.39
C PRO A 374 -15.63 -6.35 -16.90
N SER A 375 -16.32 -7.14 -16.08
CA SER A 375 -17.70 -7.58 -16.33
C SER A 375 -18.68 -6.74 -15.51
N ASP A 376 -19.90 -6.56 -16.01
CA ASP A 376 -20.94 -5.73 -15.34
C ASP A 376 -21.28 -6.20 -13.91
N THR A 377 -20.99 -7.46 -13.59
CA THR A 377 -21.16 -8.04 -12.26
C THR A 377 -19.80 -8.46 -11.71
N PRO A 378 -19.41 -8.02 -10.50
CA PRO A 378 -18.14 -8.42 -9.89
C PRO A 378 -17.95 -9.94 -9.90
N LEU A 379 -16.76 -10.38 -10.27
CA LEU A 379 -16.43 -11.81 -10.42
C LEU A 379 -16.73 -12.60 -9.14
N LYS A 380 -16.47 -12.02 -7.97
CA LYS A 380 -16.79 -12.65 -6.68
C LYS A 380 -18.29 -12.87 -6.49
N LEU A 381 -19.11 -11.92 -6.93
CA LEU A 381 -20.57 -11.98 -6.86
C LEU A 381 -21.10 -13.02 -7.85
N ALA A 382 -20.58 -13.00 -9.07
CA ALA A 382 -20.91 -13.96 -10.11
C ALA A 382 -20.57 -15.41 -9.69
N ASP A 383 -19.40 -15.62 -9.10
CA ASP A 383 -18.99 -16.91 -8.53
C ASP A 383 -19.92 -17.36 -7.40
N TYR A 384 -20.16 -16.49 -6.41
CA TYR A 384 -20.99 -16.82 -5.24
C TYR A 384 -22.43 -17.18 -5.60
N PHE A 385 -23.04 -16.42 -6.51
CA PHE A 385 -24.41 -16.66 -6.97
C PHE A 385 -24.50 -17.61 -8.19
N LYS A 386 -23.37 -18.14 -8.67
CA LYS A 386 -23.28 -19.08 -9.81
C LYS A 386 -23.87 -18.53 -11.12
N ILE A 387 -23.70 -17.24 -11.36
CA ILE A 387 -24.17 -16.56 -12.56
C ILE A 387 -23.33 -17.03 -13.76
N GLN A 388 -24.00 -17.60 -14.76
CA GLN A 388 -23.34 -18.20 -15.93
C GLN A 388 -23.00 -17.15 -17.00
N GLY A 389 -21.97 -17.42 -17.80
CA GLY A 389 -21.65 -16.65 -19.00
C GLY A 389 -20.85 -15.34 -18.79
N LEU A 390 -20.49 -15.00 -17.56
CA LEU A 390 -19.72 -13.78 -17.24
C LEU A 390 -18.21 -13.99 -17.29
N PHE A 391 -17.74 -15.15 -16.85
CA PHE A 391 -16.33 -15.53 -16.88
C PHE A 391 -16.20 -17.05 -16.98
N SER A 392 -15.00 -17.51 -17.34
CA SER A 392 -14.64 -18.92 -17.31
C SER A 392 -13.40 -19.09 -16.44
N LEU A 393 -13.45 -20.03 -15.48
CA LEU A 393 -12.28 -20.40 -14.69
C LEU A 393 -11.21 -21.02 -15.60
N GLY A 394 -9.96 -20.58 -15.45
CA GLY A 394 -8.84 -21.06 -16.27
C GLY A 394 -8.84 -20.49 -17.69
N SER A 395 -9.50 -19.36 -17.92
CA SER A 395 -9.56 -18.74 -19.25
C SER A 395 -8.28 -18.03 -19.67
N ILE A 396 -7.30 -17.92 -18.77
CA ILE A 396 -5.96 -17.41 -19.05
C ILE A 396 -4.95 -18.54 -18.83
N SER A 397 -4.01 -18.67 -19.77
CA SER A 397 -2.97 -19.69 -19.73
C SER A 397 -1.97 -19.43 -18.61
N ASP A 398 -1.45 -20.51 -18.03
CA ASP A 398 -0.34 -20.47 -17.06
C ASP A 398 0.98 -20.03 -17.69
N ASN A 399 1.11 -20.11 -19.00
CA ASN A 399 2.31 -19.76 -19.73
C ASN A 399 2.00 -18.75 -20.84
N PRO A 400 2.97 -17.89 -21.22
CA PRO A 400 2.83 -16.99 -22.35
C PRO A 400 2.49 -17.78 -23.62
N THR A 401 1.46 -17.35 -24.33
CA THR A 401 1.02 -18.04 -25.54
C THR A 401 1.76 -17.56 -26.79
N GLY A 402 2.45 -16.41 -26.72
CA GLY A 402 3.08 -15.76 -27.86
C GLY A 402 2.10 -15.26 -28.92
N GLY A 403 0.78 -15.34 -28.66
CA GLY A 403 -0.26 -14.88 -29.56
C GLY A 403 -0.50 -13.38 -29.50
N ASP A 404 -1.28 -12.87 -30.45
CA ASP A 404 -1.75 -11.48 -30.44
C ASP A 404 -2.63 -11.19 -29.23
N GLY A 405 -2.65 -9.92 -28.82
CA GLY A 405 -3.48 -9.45 -27.71
C GLY A 405 -4.98 -9.54 -28.02
N TYR A 406 -5.78 -10.00 -27.06
CA TYR A 406 -7.24 -10.02 -27.16
C TYR A 406 -7.93 -9.62 -25.84
N LEU A 407 -9.18 -9.15 -25.94
CA LEU A 407 -9.97 -8.73 -24.78
C LEU A 407 -10.71 -9.93 -24.18
N GLN A 408 -10.64 -10.10 -22.87
CA GLN A 408 -11.46 -11.08 -22.15
C GLN A 408 -11.61 -10.71 -20.68
N THR A 409 -12.76 -11.04 -20.10
CA THR A 409 -12.90 -11.13 -18.64
C THR A 409 -12.27 -12.44 -18.18
N SER A 410 -10.96 -12.43 -17.97
CA SER A 410 -10.21 -13.65 -17.67
C SER A 410 -10.09 -13.93 -16.18
N VAL A 411 -10.11 -15.22 -15.83
CA VAL A 411 -9.90 -15.70 -14.47
C VAL A 411 -8.92 -16.86 -14.48
N MET A 412 -7.85 -16.72 -13.71
CA MET A 412 -6.92 -17.80 -13.43
C MET A 412 -7.49 -18.64 -12.27
N ALA A 413 -7.68 -19.95 -12.50
CA ALA A 413 -8.07 -20.86 -11.43
C ALA A 413 -6.89 -21.10 -10.49
N ALA A 414 -7.12 -21.41 -9.22
CA ALA A 414 -6.12 -21.88 -8.26
C ALA A 414 -6.81 -22.74 -7.20
N ASP A 415 -6.17 -23.82 -6.76
CA ASP A 415 -6.74 -24.69 -5.73
C ASP A 415 -6.40 -24.20 -4.32
N TYR A 416 -7.32 -24.45 -3.39
CA TYR A 416 -7.10 -24.09 -2.00
C TYR A 416 -5.92 -24.88 -1.42
N ARG A 417 -4.89 -24.14 -0.97
CA ARG A 417 -3.60 -24.66 -0.42
C ARG A 417 -2.59 -25.14 -1.46
N ASP A 418 -2.73 -24.73 -2.72
CA ASP A 418 -1.63 -24.81 -3.66
C ASP A 418 -0.44 -23.96 -3.22
N TYR A 419 0.77 -24.44 -3.54
CA TYR A 419 2.01 -23.70 -3.41
C TYR A 419 2.44 -23.31 -4.82
N VAL A 420 2.04 -22.11 -5.22
CA VAL A 420 2.25 -21.61 -6.59
C VAL A 420 3.53 -20.79 -6.66
N GLU A 421 4.38 -21.09 -7.64
CA GLU A 421 5.45 -20.22 -8.08
C GLU A 421 4.92 -19.32 -9.20
N ILE A 422 5.12 -18.01 -9.08
CA ILE A 422 4.75 -17.05 -10.11
C ILE A 422 6.01 -16.40 -10.67
N VAL A 423 6.24 -16.55 -11.97
CA VAL A 423 7.38 -15.99 -12.70
C VAL A 423 6.86 -14.81 -13.53
N PHE A 424 7.30 -13.60 -13.20
CA PHE A 424 6.97 -12.40 -13.96
C PHE A 424 8.01 -12.20 -15.07
N GLN A 425 7.57 -12.09 -16.32
CA GLN A 425 8.42 -11.82 -17.48
C GLN A 425 8.06 -10.49 -18.11
N ASN A 426 9.07 -9.63 -18.26
CA ASN A 426 8.89 -8.30 -18.83
C ASN A 426 9.77 -8.13 -20.07
N PRO A 427 9.23 -8.33 -21.29
CA PRO A 427 9.93 -8.04 -22.53
C PRO A 427 9.85 -6.56 -22.93
N GLU A 428 9.08 -5.74 -22.21
CA GLU A 428 8.90 -4.31 -22.48
C GLU A 428 10.07 -3.49 -21.90
N ASP A 429 10.23 -2.27 -22.39
CA ASP A 429 11.27 -1.32 -21.95
C ASP A 429 10.84 -0.47 -20.73
N THR A 430 9.69 -0.81 -20.13
CA THR A 430 9.13 -0.12 -18.97
C THR A 430 9.14 -1.00 -17.73
N LEU A 431 9.46 -0.44 -16.58
CA LEU A 431 9.36 -1.13 -15.30
C LEU A 431 7.89 -1.44 -14.98
N GLN A 432 7.60 -2.66 -14.55
CA GLN A 432 6.28 -3.09 -14.09
C GLN A 432 6.30 -3.35 -12.59
N SER A 433 5.30 -2.86 -11.86
CA SER A 433 5.07 -3.18 -10.45
C SER A 433 3.85 -4.06 -10.32
N TRP A 434 4.01 -5.22 -9.71
CA TRP A 434 2.96 -6.23 -9.56
C TRP A 434 2.45 -6.27 -8.12
N HIS A 435 1.13 -6.24 -7.97
CA HIS A 435 0.44 -6.35 -6.69
C HIS A 435 -0.54 -7.53 -6.74
N ILE A 436 -0.67 -8.25 -5.62
CA ILE A 436 -1.61 -9.36 -5.48
C ILE A 436 -2.44 -9.10 -4.23
N ASP A 437 -3.73 -8.83 -4.42
CA ASP A 437 -4.65 -8.61 -3.32
C ASP A 437 -4.82 -9.87 -2.46
N GLY A 438 -5.02 -9.66 -1.16
CA GLY A 438 -5.32 -10.73 -0.20
C GLY A 438 -4.16 -11.66 0.17
N HIS A 439 -2.97 -11.45 -0.40
CA HIS A 439 -1.81 -12.32 -0.20
C HIS A 439 -0.53 -11.52 0.05
N PHE A 440 0.41 -12.16 0.75
CA PHE A 440 1.81 -11.77 0.71
C PHE A 440 2.57 -12.95 0.08
N PHE A 441 3.67 -12.66 -0.60
CA PHE A 441 4.47 -13.67 -1.28
C PHE A 441 5.95 -13.47 -0.99
N PHE A 442 6.74 -14.52 -1.20
CA PHE A 442 8.19 -14.48 -1.04
C PHE A 442 8.84 -14.28 -2.40
N VAL A 443 9.66 -13.23 -2.54
CA VAL A 443 10.48 -13.02 -3.73
C VAL A 443 11.71 -13.92 -3.63
N VAL A 444 11.80 -14.93 -4.50
CA VAL A 444 12.80 -16.00 -4.43
C VAL A 444 13.93 -15.86 -5.47
N GLY A 445 13.74 -15.08 -6.54
CA GLY A 445 14.69 -14.95 -7.64
C GLY A 445 14.39 -13.76 -8.54
#